data_AF-A0A4Q4Y7B5-F1
#
_entry.id   AF-A0A4Q4Y7B5-F1
#
_cell.length_a   1.000
_cell.length_b   1.000
_cell.length_c   1.000
_cell.angle_alpha   90.00
_cell.angle_beta   90.00
_cell.angle_gamma   90.00
#
_symmetry.space_group_name_H-M   'P 1'
#
loop_
_entity.id
_entity.type
_entity.pdbx_description
1 polymer ?
#
loop_
_entity_poly.entity_id
_entity_poly.type
_entity_poly.pdbx_seq_one_letter_code
_entity_poly.pdbx_strand_id
1 'polypeptide(L)'
;MQFTTSLISLLLVASSAQALPGSSVEARQQRRVVHAEFYSEGGCGGRFLGEQDFIQDEAQTCIDVNIPEPIACTLITRNNATRPLFLFNTERCNIPGSNFFQVLPGFTGPFAQEVEAAQFR
;
A
#
# COMPACT_ATOMS: atom_id res chain seq x y z
N MET A 1 47.98 -49.52 39.03
CA MET A 1 47.56 -48.21 38.51
C MET A 1 46.14 -48.38 37.98
N GLN A 2 45.17 -47.79 38.67
CA GLN A 2 43.74 -47.97 38.40
C GLN A 2 43.22 -46.86 37.49
N PHE A 3 42.35 -47.27 36.57
CA PHE A 3 41.58 -46.47 35.62
C PHE A 3 40.82 -45.30 36.27
N THR A 4 40.61 -44.22 35.52
CA THR A 4 39.26 -43.63 35.32
C THR A 4 39.30 -42.49 34.30
N THR A 5 38.79 -42.78 33.11
CA THR A 5 38.34 -41.86 32.09
C THR A 5 36.95 -41.32 32.48
N SER A 6 36.79 -40.01 32.62
CA SER A 6 35.48 -39.37 32.76
C SER A 6 35.30 -38.30 31.69
N LEU A 7 34.51 -38.64 30.67
CA LEU A 7 33.97 -37.75 29.65
C LEU A 7 32.78 -36.99 30.24
N ILE A 8 32.95 -35.69 30.49
CA ILE A 8 31.85 -34.82 30.90
C ILE A 8 31.08 -34.42 29.62
N SER A 9 29.91 -35.03 29.44
CA SER A 9 28.94 -34.66 28.41
C SER A 9 28.23 -33.37 28.84
N LEU A 10 28.49 -32.26 28.14
CA LEU A 10 27.71 -31.04 28.25
C LEU A 10 26.34 -31.24 27.59
N LEU A 11 25.30 -31.40 28.41
CA LEU A 11 23.92 -31.41 27.99
C LEU A 11 23.52 -30.01 27.49
N LEU A 12 23.22 -29.90 26.20
CA LEU A 12 22.54 -28.73 25.64
C LEU A 12 21.11 -28.67 26.20
N VAL A 13 20.86 -27.68 27.07
CA VAL A 13 19.49 -27.28 27.41
C VAL A 13 18.95 -26.49 26.21
N ALA A 14 18.32 -27.21 25.28
CA ALA A 14 17.49 -26.60 24.25
C ALA A 14 16.20 -26.10 24.90
N SER A 15 16.18 -24.82 25.27
CA SER A 15 14.97 -24.10 25.64
C SER A 15 14.01 -24.12 24.46
N SER A 16 13.06 -25.05 24.48
CA SER A 16 11.92 -25.04 23.57
C SER A 16 11.00 -23.91 24.01
N ALA A 17 11.24 -22.72 23.45
CA ALA A 17 10.21 -21.70 23.38
C ALA A 17 9.06 -22.31 22.55
N GLN A 18 8.08 -22.88 23.24
CA GLN A 18 6.80 -23.24 22.65
C GLN A 18 6.09 -21.91 22.32
N ALA A 19 6.39 -21.36 21.15
CA ALA A 19 5.52 -20.36 20.56
C ALA A 19 4.16 -21.03 20.38
N LEU A 20 3.17 -20.61 21.18
CA LEU A 20 1.79 -21.03 20.98
C LEU A 20 1.40 -20.69 19.52
N PRO A 21 1.03 -21.67 18.68
CA PRO A 21 0.46 -21.39 17.37
C PRO A 21 -1.01 -21.03 17.61
N GLY A 22 -1.28 -19.76 17.92
CA GLY A 22 -2.63 -19.46 18.43
C GLY A 22 -2.99 -18.02 18.73
N SER A 23 -2.27 -17.02 18.24
CA SER A 23 -2.90 -15.71 18.04
C SER A 23 -2.57 -15.24 16.64
N SER A 24 -3.54 -15.39 15.75
CA SER A 24 -3.51 -14.78 14.44
C SER A 24 -3.42 -13.25 14.62
N VAL A 25 -2.20 -12.73 14.58
CA VAL A 25 -1.93 -11.39 14.02
C VAL A 25 -2.55 -11.26 12.62
N GLU A 26 -2.90 -12.39 12.00
CA GLU A 26 -3.61 -12.56 10.72
C GLU A 26 -5.09 -12.15 10.72
N ALA A 27 -5.65 -11.60 11.80
CA ALA A 27 -6.69 -10.59 11.61
C ALA A 27 -6.05 -9.27 11.18
N ARG A 28 -5.26 -9.29 10.10
CA ARG A 28 -4.94 -8.08 9.33
C ARG A 28 -6.31 -7.55 8.91
N GLN A 29 -6.82 -6.58 9.66
CA GLN A 29 -8.07 -5.91 9.36
C GLN A 29 -8.05 -5.61 7.86
N GLN A 30 -9.10 -6.01 7.14
CA GLN A 30 -9.22 -5.75 5.70
C GLN A 30 -9.13 -4.26 5.49
N ARG A 31 -7.91 -3.76 5.21
CA ARG A 31 -7.67 -2.34 4.98
C ARG A 31 -8.46 -1.95 3.75
N ARG A 32 -9.12 -0.80 3.84
CA ARG A 32 -9.80 -0.16 2.73
C ARG A 32 -8.75 0.55 1.90
N VAL A 33 -8.43 0.00 0.73
CA VAL A 33 -7.33 0.39 -0.15
C VAL A 33 -7.85 0.62 -1.56
N VAL A 34 -7.33 1.69 -2.17
CA VAL A 34 -7.35 1.89 -3.61
C VAL A 34 -5.92 1.76 -4.11
N HIS A 35 -5.67 0.78 -4.99
CA HIS A 35 -4.39 0.61 -5.65
C HIS A 35 -4.46 1.27 -7.02
N ALA A 36 -3.49 2.13 -7.30
CA ALA A 36 -3.37 2.86 -8.55
C ALA A 36 -2.00 2.62 -9.19
N GLU A 37 -2.01 2.42 -10.49
CA GLU A 37 -0.82 2.37 -11.34
C GLU A 37 -0.77 3.64 -12.21
N PHE A 38 0.43 4.16 -12.45
CA PHE A 38 0.63 5.42 -13.16
C PHE A 38 1.42 5.19 -14.46
N TYR A 39 1.00 5.87 -15.53
CA TYR A 39 1.54 5.70 -16.87
C TYR A 39 1.84 7.03 -17.55
N SER A 40 2.84 7.03 -18.43
CA SER A 40 3.28 8.21 -19.18
C SER A 40 2.37 8.59 -20.37
N GLU A 41 1.36 7.78 -20.70
CA GLU A 41 0.45 8.01 -21.82
C GLU A 41 -1.02 7.92 -21.38
N GLY A 42 -1.89 8.74 -21.98
CA GLY A 42 -3.29 8.89 -21.60
C GLY A 42 -4.16 7.61 -21.71
N GLY A 43 -3.71 6.58 -22.43
CA GLY A 43 -4.43 5.31 -22.55
C GLY A 43 -4.11 4.27 -21.47
N CYS A 44 -3.22 4.58 -20.52
CA CYS A 44 -2.69 3.61 -19.54
C CYS A 44 -2.03 2.38 -20.20
N GLY A 45 -1.55 2.52 -21.45
CA GLY A 45 -0.82 1.49 -22.20
C GLY A 45 0.64 1.86 -22.50
N GLY A 46 1.08 3.03 -22.05
CA GLY A 46 2.44 3.53 -22.24
C GLY A 46 3.42 2.96 -21.22
N ARG A 47 4.53 3.68 -20.97
CA ARG A 47 5.50 3.29 -19.96
C ARG A 47 4.91 3.39 -18.56
N PHE A 48 5.06 2.34 -17.76
CA PHE A 48 4.76 2.32 -16.33
C PHE A 48 5.73 3.24 -15.57
N LEU A 49 5.19 4.15 -14.77
CA LEU A 49 5.94 5.12 -13.97
C LEU A 49 6.04 4.70 -12.50
N GLY A 50 5.05 3.96 -12.00
CA GLY A 50 5.00 3.50 -10.62
C GLY A 50 3.58 3.15 -10.19
N GLU A 51 3.44 2.80 -8.92
CA GLU A 51 2.18 2.42 -8.28
C GLU A 51 2.10 3.01 -6.87
N GLN A 52 0.88 3.20 -6.37
CA GLN A 52 0.63 3.66 -5.01
C GLN A 52 -0.66 3.08 -4.45
N ASP A 53 -0.62 2.68 -3.18
CA ASP A 53 -1.79 2.32 -2.39
C ASP A 53 -2.28 3.53 -1.59
N PHE A 54 -3.56 3.86 -1.73
CA PHE A 54 -4.24 4.86 -0.91
C PHE A 54 -5.10 4.16 0.14
N ILE A 55 -4.79 4.38 1.42
CA ILE A 55 -5.46 3.73 2.55
C ILE A 55 -6.54 4.67 3.12
N GLN A 56 -7.80 4.25 3.10
CA GLN A 56 -8.94 5.07 3.55
C GLN A 56 -8.98 5.24 5.08
N ASP A 57 -8.43 4.26 5.82
CA ASP A 57 -8.51 4.21 7.29
C ASP A 57 -7.50 5.15 7.98
N GLU A 58 -6.65 5.82 7.21
CA GLU A 58 -5.80 6.91 7.69
C GLU A 58 -6.65 8.19 7.85
N ALA A 59 -6.20 9.16 8.64
CA ALA A 59 -6.90 10.44 8.78
C ALA A 59 -7.22 11.03 7.39
N GLN A 60 -8.18 11.96 7.27
CA GLN A 60 -8.53 12.64 6.00
C GLN A 60 -7.40 13.56 5.47
N THR A 61 -6.15 13.13 5.59
CA THR A 61 -4.96 13.76 5.09
C THR A 61 -4.93 13.63 3.57
N CYS A 62 -4.48 14.70 2.95
CA CYS A 62 -4.06 14.63 1.57
C CYS A 62 -2.82 13.72 1.47
N ILE A 63 -2.79 12.88 0.45
CA ILE A 63 -1.71 11.94 0.17
C ILE A 63 -1.06 12.38 -1.13
N ASP A 64 0.19 12.83 -1.08
CA ASP A 64 0.93 13.22 -2.29
C ASP A 64 1.37 11.97 -3.08
N VAL A 65 1.32 12.08 -4.40
CA VAL A 65 1.80 11.09 -5.35
C VAL A 65 3.25 11.41 -5.69
N ASN A 66 4.19 10.61 -5.17
CA ASN A 66 5.62 10.87 -5.28
C ASN A 66 6.25 10.22 -6.53
N ILE A 67 5.65 10.47 -7.70
CA ILE A 67 6.19 10.03 -8.99
C ILE A 67 6.92 11.23 -9.63
N PRO A 68 8.25 11.15 -9.86
CA PRO A 68 9.04 12.30 -10.31
C PRO A 68 8.81 12.66 -11.79
N GLU A 69 8.04 11.86 -12.51
CA GLU A 69 7.77 12.00 -13.93
C GLU A 69 6.30 12.38 -14.16
N PRO A 70 5.97 13.18 -15.20
CA PRO A 70 4.60 13.57 -15.48
C PRO A 70 3.69 12.35 -15.71
N ILE A 71 2.62 12.27 -14.93
CA ILE A 71 1.59 11.22 -15.05
C ILE A 71 0.58 11.67 -16.10
N ALA A 72 0.32 10.83 -17.10
CA ALA A 72 -0.71 11.09 -18.11
C ALA A 72 -1.95 10.22 -17.93
N CYS A 73 -1.81 9.07 -17.26
CA CYS A 73 -2.93 8.18 -16.97
C CYS A 73 -2.75 7.47 -15.64
N THR A 74 -3.85 7.32 -14.91
CA THR A 74 -3.94 6.56 -13.67
C THR A 74 -4.90 5.39 -13.86
N LEU A 75 -4.43 4.17 -13.63
CA LEU A 75 -5.21 2.94 -13.72
C LEU A 75 -5.53 2.42 -12.33
N ILE A 76 -6.81 2.33 -11.99
CA ILE A 76 -7.25 1.73 -10.73
C ILE A 76 -7.41 0.22 -10.95
N THR A 77 -6.51 -0.59 -10.38
CA THR A 77 -6.54 -2.06 -10.53
C THR A 77 -7.17 -2.78 -9.34
N ARG A 78 -7.21 -2.14 -8.17
CA ARG A 78 -7.92 -2.65 -6.99
C ARG A 78 -8.57 -1.51 -6.23
N ASN A 79 -9.82 -1.71 -5.81
CA ASN A 79 -10.55 -0.75 -5.01
C ASN A 79 -11.56 -1.49 -4.12
N ASN A 80 -11.25 -1.63 -2.83
CA ASN A 80 -12.18 -2.16 -1.82
C ASN A 80 -12.59 -1.07 -0.80
N ALA A 81 -12.32 0.19 -1.13
CA ALA A 81 -12.72 1.35 -0.34
C ALA A 81 -14.24 1.49 -0.28
N THR A 82 -14.74 2.13 0.77
CA THR A 82 -16.16 2.44 0.97
C THR A 82 -16.47 3.92 0.75
N ARG A 83 -15.44 4.77 0.72
CA ARG A 83 -15.54 6.20 0.43
C ARG A 83 -14.87 6.50 -0.92
N PRO A 84 -15.39 7.48 -1.67
CA PRO A 84 -14.74 7.92 -2.89
C PRO A 84 -13.34 8.51 -2.62
N LEU A 85 -12.40 8.19 -3.50
CA LEU A 85 -11.10 8.81 -3.56
C LEU A 85 -11.14 9.93 -4.59
N PHE A 86 -10.70 11.12 -4.19
CA PHE A 86 -10.54 12.27 -5.08
C PHE A 86 -9.07 12.36 -5.46
N LEU A 87 -8.79 12.31 -6.76
CA LEU A 87 -7.44 12.47 -7.31
C LEU A 87 -7.33 13.86 -7.91
N PHE A 88 -6.33 14.62 -7.47
CA PHE A 88 -6.10 16.02 -7.82
C PHE A 88 -4.89 16.14 -8.73
N ASN A 89 -4.95 17.07 -9.69
CA ASN A 89 -3.82 17.41 -10.54
C ASN A 89 -2.85 18.43 -9.90
N THR A 90 -2.95 18.62 -8.58
CA THR A 90 -2.13 19.56 -7.81
C THR A 90 -1.69 18.91 -6.51
N GLU A 91 -0.44 19.13 -6.12
CA GLU A 91 0.10 18.70 -4.82
C GLU A 91 -0.76 19.17 -3.64
N ARG A 92 -0.69 18.44 -2.52
CA ARG A 92 -1.31 18.79 -1.23
C ARG A 92 -2.82 19.05 -1.30
N CYS A 93 -3.48 18.53 -2.33
CA CYS A 93 -4.92 18.65 -2.53
C CYS A 93 -5.38 20.12 -2.48
N ASN A 94 -4.58 21.01 -3.08
CA ASN A 94 -4.84 22.45 -3.08
C ASN A 94 -6.10 22.78 -3.89
N ILE A 95 -7.25 22.83 -3.21
CA ILE A 95 -8.58 22.95 -3.81
C ILE A 95 -8.78 24.16 -4.74
N PRO A 96 -8.35 25.41 -4.41
CA PRO A 96 -8.66 26.56 -5.25
C PRO A 96 -8.03 26.46 -6.65
N GLY A 97 -8.88 26.21 -7.66
CA GLY A 97 -8.46 26.09 -9.07
C GLY A 97 -7.95 24.70 -9.47
N SER A 98 -7.90 23.73 -8.56
CA SER A 98 -7.53 22.35 -8.89
C SER A 98 -8.62 21.65 -9.70
N ASN A 99 -8.18 20.84 -10.67
CA ASN A 99 -9.04 19.85 -11.29
C ASN A 99 -8.90 18.54 -10.50
N PHE A 100 -10.02 17.87 -10.31
CA PHE A 100 -10.01 16.55 -9.71
C PHE A 100 -10.95 15.62 -10.46
N PHE A 101 -10.72 14.33 -10.31
CA PHE A 101 -11.68 13.30 -10.67
C PHE A 101 -11.91 12.37 -9.49
N GLN A 102 -13.05 11.70 -9.53
CA GLN A 102 -13.53 10.87 -8.44
C GLN A 102 -13.46 9.40 -8.82
N VAL A 103 -12.80 8.61 -7.98
CA VAL A 103 -12.83 7.15 -8.03
C VAL A 103 -13.90 6.69 -7.05
N LEU A 104 -15.01 6.19 -7.58
CA LEU A 104 -16.11 5.67 -6.75
C LEU A 104 -15.71 4.33 -6.09
N PRO A 105 -16.30 3.98 -4.93
CA PRO A 105 -16.11 2.67 -4.30
C PRO A 105 -16.29 1.51 -5.29
N GLY A 106 -15.34 0.57 -5.29
CA GLY A 106 -15.37 -0.61 -6.17
C GLY A 106 -15.04 -0.35 -7.64
N PHE A 107 -14.88 0.91 -8.07
CA PHE A 107 -14.49 1.20 -9.45
C PHE A 107 -13.05 0.75 -9.73
N THR A 108 -12.87 0.13 -10.89
CA THR A 108 -11.57 -0.20 -11.49
C THR A 108 -11.59 0.27 -12.95
N GLY A 109 -10.47 0.81 -13.43
CA GLY A 109 -10.40 1.38 -14.77
C GLY A 109 -9.47 2.60 -14.89
N PRO A 110 -9.24 3.07 -16.13
CA PRO A 110 -8.30 4.14 -16.41
C PRO A 110 -8.93 5.53 -16.28
N PHE A 111 -8.09 6.50 -15.92
CA PHE A 111 -8.37 7.93 -15.96
C PHE A 111 -7.23 8.63 -16.69
N ALA A 112 -7.54 9.27 -17.82
CA ALA A 112 -6.58 10.00 -18.66
C ALA A 112 -6.37 11.43 -18.14
N GLN A 113 -5.81 11.55 -16.94
CA GLN A 113 -5.57 12.83 -16.30
C GLN A 113 -4.31 12.78 -15.42
N GLU A 114 -3.65 13.92 -15.31
CA GLU A 114 -2.53 14.12 -14.40
C GLU A 114 -2.99 14.08 -12.94
N VAL A 115 -2.16 13.47 -12.10
CA VAL A 115 -2.42 13.30 -10.67
C VAL A 115 -1.15 13.62 -9.91
N GLU A 116 -1.28 14.47 -8.90
CA GLU A 116 -0.20 14.82 -7.97
C GLU A 116 -0.59 14.51 -6.51
N ALA A 117 -1.88 14.41 -6.20
CA ALA A 117 -2.32 14.11 -4.85
C ALA A 117 -3.69 13.42 -4.80
N ALA A 118 -4.01 12.81 -3.67
CA ALA A 118 -5.27 12.12 -3.46
C ALA A 118 -5.86 12.36 -2.05
N GLN A 119 -7.20 12.34 -1.93
CA GLN A 119 -7.88 12.45 -0.64
C GLN A 119 -9.20 11.66 -0.62
N PHE A 120 -9.44 10.89 0.44
CA PHE A 120 -10.74 10.25 0.66
C PHE A 120 -11.75 11.25 1.25
N ARG A 121 -12.96 11.34 0.65
CA ARG A 121 -14.06 12.19 1.14
C ARG A 121 -15.31 11.39 1.42
#